data_AF-A0A8J1JHW6-F1
#
_entry.id   AF-A0A8J1JHW6-F1
#
_cell.length_a   1.000
_cell.length_b   1.000
_cell.length_c   1.000
_cell.angle_alpha   90.00
_cell.angle_beta   90.00
_cell.angle_gamma   90.00
#
_symmetry.space_group_name_H-M   'P 1'
#
loop_
_entity.id
_entity.type
_entity.pdbx_description
1 polymer ?
#
loop_
_entity_poly.entity_id
_entity_poly.type
_entity_poly.pdbx_seq_one_letter_code
_entity_poly.pdbx_strand_id
1 'polypeptide(L)'
;MTNEEPLPKKVRLNESDFKVLPREELLQRWKQFEAYVQALENKYTDLNSNDVTGLRESEEKLKQQQQDSARRENILVMRLATKEQEMQECTTQIQHLKQVQQPSVAQLRATMVDPAINLFFIKMKAELEQTKDKLEQAQNELSAWKFTPDRGLRASDYSEDVATSASVPISRTLRNLQKWFCLKKIQGEKEVLSMAQCVGNHFVEERT
;
A
#
# COMPACT_ATOMS: atom_id res chain seq x y z
N MET A 1 41.04 -5.31 -47.50
CA MET A 1 41.89 -5.68 -48.66
C MET A 1 43.27 -6.02 -48.10
N THR A 2 43.47 -7.22 -47.57
CA THR A 2 44.79 -7.68 -47.11
C THR A 2 45.50 -8.28 -48.31
N ASN A 3 46.37 -7.51 -48.94
CA ASN A 3 47.37 -8.05 -49.86
C ASN A 3 48.38 -8.84 -49.02
N GLU A 4 48.01 -10.05 -48.63
CA GLU A 4 48.93 -11.02 -48.05
C GLU A 4 49.81 -11.52 -49.20
N GLU A 5 51.05 -11.05 -49.23
CA GLU A 5 52.08 -11.58 -50.12
C GLU A 5 52.22 -13.09 -49.87
N PRO A 6 52.19 -13.94 -50.92
CA PRO A 6 52.13 -15.39 -50.72
C PRO A 6 53.39 -15.87 -49.99
N LEU A 7 53.18 -16.46 -48.81
CA LEU A 7 54.24 -16.98 -47.95
C LEU A 7 55.20 -17.87 -48.76
N PRO A 8 56.53 -17.71 -48.59
CA PRO A 8 57.50 -18.58 -49.24
C PRO A 8 57.17 -20.06 -48.97
N LYS A 9 57.30 -20.92 -49.98
CA LYS A 9 56.99 -22.35 -49.81
C LYS A 9 58.08 -23.01 -48.98
N LYS A 10 57.68 -23.81 -47.98
CA LYS A 10 58.61 -24.59 -47.17
C LYS A 10 59.37 -25.60 -48.04
N VAL A 11 60.66 -25.36 -48.24
CA VAL A 11 61.56 -26.29 -48.91
C VAL A 11 61.88 -27.46 -47.98
N ARG A 12 61.82 -28.69 -48.49
CA ARG A 12 62.29 -29.90 -47.79
C ARG A 12 63.51 -30.45 -48.52
N LEU A 13 64.56 -30.76 -47.78
CA LEU A 13 65.77 -31.42 -48.25
C LEU A 13 65.93 -32.74 -47.48
N ASN A 14 66.15 -33.82 -48.20
CA ASN A 14 66.45 -35.14 -47.62
C ASN A 14 67.95 -35.43 -47.74
N GLU A 15 68.49 -36.35 -46.92
CA GLU A 15 69.92 -36.70 -46.91
C GLU A 15 70.47 -37.12 -48.29
N SER A 16 69.63 -37.76 -49.13
CA SER A 16 69.98 -38.13 -50.50
C SER A 16 70.29 -36.92 -51.39
N ASP A 17 69.61 -35.80 -51.15
CA ASP A 17 69.67 -34.61 -52.00
C ASP A 17 71.03 -33.91 -51.87
N PHE A 18 71.67 -34.01 -50.70
CA PHE A 18 73.01 -33.46 -50.46
C PHE A 18 74.11 -34.18 -51.25
N LYS A 19 73.86 -35.42 -51.70
CA LYS A 19 74.80 -36.20 -52.51
C LYS A 19 74.59 -36.02 -54.01
N VAL A 20 73.40 -35.58 -54.41
CA VAL A 20 72.97 -35.54 -55.82
C VAL A 20 72.90 -34.11 -56.36
N LEU A 21 72.59 -33.12 -55.53
CA LEU A 21 72.41 -31.74 -55.96
C LEU A 21 73.73 -30.97 -56.03
N PRO A 22 73.92 -30.12 -57.05
CA PRO A 22 75.08 -29.24 -57.12
C PRO A 22 75.00 -28.17 -56.03
N ARG A 23 76.18 -27.66 -55.62
CA ARG A 23 76.33 -26.66 -54.55
C ARG A 23 75.42 -25.43 -54.72
N GLU A 24 75.22 -24.98 -55.96
CA GLU A 24 74.43 -23.79 -56.27
C GLU A 24 72.94 -24.00 -55.97
N GLU A 25 72.40 -25.17 -56.30
CA GLU A 25 71.00 -25.49 -56.00
C GLU A 25 70.75 -25.67 -54.51
N LEU A 26 71.72 -26.22 -53.77
CA LEU A 26 71.67 -26.30 -52.31
C LEU A 26 71.66 -24.89 -51.69
N LEU A 27 72.49 -23.97 -52.19
CA LEU A 27 72.53 -22.59 -51.75
C LEU A 27 71.18 -21.88 -52.00
N GLN A 28 70.59 -22.10 -53.18
CA GLN A 28 69.29 -21.54 -53.53
C GLN A 28 68.18 -22.06 -52.62
N ARG A 29 68.16 -23.37 -52.34
CA ARG A 29 67.18 -23.99 -51.43
C ARG A 29 67.35 -23.53 -49.99
N TRP A 30 68.59 -23.32 -49.54
CA TRP A 30 68.87 -22.73 -48.22
C TRP A 30 68.36 -21.29 -48.12
N LYS A 31 68.62 -20.44 -49.12
CA LYS A 31 68.08 -19.06 -49.17
C LYS A 31 66.55 -19.04 -49.13
N GLN A 32 65.90 -19.97 -49.82
CA GLN A 32 64.44 -20.12 -49.78
C GLN A 32 63.94 -20.54 -48.40
N PHE A 33 64.69 -21.40 -47.70
CA PHE A 33 64.35 -21.80 -46.33
C PHE A 33 64.55 -20.64 -45.33
N GLU A 34 65.62 -19.87 -45.45
CA GLU A 34 65.82 -18.66 -44.63
C GLU A 34 64.70 -17.65 -44.85
N ALA A 35 64.33 -17.38 -46.11
CA ALA A 35 63.22 -16.48 -46.43
C ALA A 35 61.88 -16.97 -45.83
N TYR A 36 61.65 -18.29 -45.83
CA TYR A 36 60.47 -18.88 -45.19
C TYR A 36 60.48 -18.71 -43.66
N VAL A 37 61.63 -18.96 -43.01
CA VAL A 37 61.77 -18.79 -41.56
C VAL A 37 61.57 -17.32 -41.18
N GLN A 38 62.22 -16.39 -41.90
CA GLN A 38 62.07 -14.97 -41.66
C GLN A 38 60.61 -14.51 -41.84
N ALA A 39 59.90 -15.00 -42.85
CA ALA A 39 58.49 -14.71 -43.04
C ALA A 39 57.61 -15.23 -41.88
N LEU A 40 57.92 -16.41 -41.34
CA LEU A 40 57.23 -16.97 -40.18
C LEU A 40 57.51 -16.17 -38.90
N GLU A 41 58.75 -15.77 -38.68
CA GLU A 41 59.16 -14.95 -37.53
C GLU A 41 58.46 -13.59 -37.56
N ASN A 42 58.45 -12.92 -38.71
CA ASN A 42 57.72 -11.66 -38.90
C ASN A 42 56.22 -11.83 -38.63
N LYS A 43 55.61 -12.89 -39.16
CA LYS A 43 54.19 -13.18 -38.91
C LYS A 43 53.90 -13.44 -37.44
N TYR A 44 54.79 -14.15 -36.74
CA TYR A 44 54.66 -14.39 -35.31
C TYR A 44 54.77 -13.09 -34.50
N THR A 45 55.71 -12.21 -34.84
CA THR A 45 55.85 -10.91 -34.17
C THR A 45 54.64 -10.01 -34.42
N ASP A 46 54.10 -10.00 -35.64
CA ASP A 46 52.94 -9.19 -36.00
C ASP A 46 51.68 -9.64 -35.25
N LEU A 47 51.42 -10.95 -35.21
CA LEU A 47 50.31 -11.55 -34.45
C LEU A 47 50.45 -11.26 -32.95
N ASN A 48 51.65 -11.43 -32.39
CA ASN A 48 51.87 -11.24 -30.96
C ASN A 48 51.81 -9.76 -30.55
N SER A 49 52.23 -8.85 -31.43
CA SER A 49 52.18 -7.40 -31.20
C SER A 49 50.75 -6.89 -31.28
N ASN A 50 50.06 -7.09 -32.39
CA ASN A 50 48.84 -6.34 -32.68
C ASN A 50 47.58 -7.02 -32.14
N ASP A 51 47.47 -8.34 -32.29
CA ASP A 51 46.25 -9.05 -31.90
C ASP A 51 46.19 -9.20 -30.38
N VAL A 52 47.28 -9.59 -29.73
CA VAL A 52 47.27 -9.81 -28.28
C VAL A 52 47.11 -8.51 -27.50
N THR A 53 47.80 -7.44 -27.90
CA THR A 53 47.67 -6.14 -27.21
C THR A 53 46.31 -5.50 -27.48
N GLY A 54 45.85 -5.49 -28.74
CA GLY A 54 44.56 -4.94 -29.11
C GLY A 54 43.39 -5.68 -28.46
N LEU A 55 43.46 -7.02 -28.37
CA LEU A 55 42.46 -7.81 -27.66
C LEU A 55 42.44 -7.46 -26.17
N ARG A 56 43.61 -7.31 -25.53
CA ARG A 56 43.70 -6.95 -24.11
C ARG A 56 43.12 -5.57 -23.81
N GLU A 57 43.45 -4.58 -24.63
CA GLU A 57 42.87 -3.23 -24.52
C GLU A 57 41.35 -3.24 -24.74
N SER A 58 40.88 -4.03 -25.70
CA SER A 58 39.44 -4.18 -25.98
C SER A 58 38.69 -4.85 -24.82
N GLU A 59 39.30 -5.87 -24.21
CA GLU A 59 38.78 -6.58 -23.04
C GLU A 59 38.66 -5.63 -21.84
N GLU A 60 39.72 -4.86 -21.57
CA GLU A 60 39.74 -3.91 -20.46
C GLU A 60 38.72 -2.79 -20.65
N LYS A 61 38.57 -2.28 -21.88
CA LYS A 61 37.53 -1.30 -22.23
C LYS A 61 36.11 -1.85 -22.04
N LEU A 62 35.85 -3.09 -22.48
CA LEU A 62 34.56 -3.75 -22.28
C LEU A 62 34.26 -3.96 -20.80
N LYS A 63 35.26 -4.37 -20.02
CA LYS A 63 35.13 -4.55 -18.56
C LYS A 63 34.80 -3.23 -17.86
N GLN A 64 35.45 -2.13 -18.24
CA GLN A 64 35.13 -0.81 -17.71
C GLN A 64 33.71 -0.38 -18.07
N GLN A 65 33.29 -0.58 -19.33
CA GLN A 65 31.92 -0.27 -19.77
C GLN A 65 30.86 -1.10 -19.02
N GLN A 66 31.16 -2.37 -18.73
CA GLN A 66 30.29 -3.23 -17.94
C GLN A 66 30.17 -2.72 -16.51
N GLN A 67 31.28 -2.37 -15.87
CA GLN A 67 31.29 -1.84 -14.51
C GLN A 67 30.52 -0.51 -14.42
N ASP A 68 30.73 0.40 -15.37
CA ASP A 68 30.01 1.67 -15.42
C ASP A 68 28.52 1.47 -15.64
N SER A 69 28.14 0.51 -16.48
CA SER A 69 26.73 0.18 -16.72
C SER A 69 26.08 -0.42 -15.49
N ALA A 70 26.74 -1.36 -14.81
CA ALA A 70 26.27 -1.93 -13.55
C ALA A 70 26.12 -0.85 -12.46
N ARG A 71 27.06 0.11 -12.39
CA ARG A 71 26.96 1.24 -11.46
C ARG A 71 25.75 2.13 -11.77
N ARG A 72 25.50 2.43 -13.05
CA ARG A 72 24.31 3.19 -13.48
C ARG A 72 23.02 2.45 -13.12
N GLU A 73 22.97 1.15 -13.38
CA GLU A 73 21.82 0.31 -13.05
C GLU A 73 21.52 0.31 -11.54
N ASN A 74 22.54 0.14 -10.70
CA ASN A 74 22.37 0.17 -9.24
C ASN A 74 21.80 1.51 -8.74
N ILE A 75 22.22 2.64 -9.34
CA ILE A 75 21.66 3.96 -9.01
C ILE A 75 20.19 4.05 -9.44
N LEU A 76 19.85 3.52 -10.62
CA LEU A 76 18.47 3.51 -11.10
C LEU A 76 17.57 2.64 -10.21
N VAL A 77 18.04 1.47 -9.78
CA VAL A 77 17.33 0.59 -8.84
C VAL A 77 17.07 1.29 -7.52
N MET A 78 18.08 1.95 -6.93
CA MET A 78 17.91 2.69 -5.68
C MET A 78 16.87 3.83 -5.84
N ARG A 79 16.95 4.60 -6.93
CA ARG A 79 15.98 5.67 -7.22
C ARG A 79 14.58 5.13 -7.43
N LEU A 80 14.45 4.00 -8.12
CA LEU A 80 13.16 3.33 -8.34
C LEU A 80 12.55 2.91 -7.01
N ALA A 81 13.33 2.28 -6.13
CA ALA A 81 12.89 1.89 -4.79
C ALA A 81 12.42 3.10 -3.97
N THR A 82 13.14 4.23 -4.03
CA THR A 82 12.69 5.48 -3.38
C THR A 82 11.35 5.96 -3.96
N LYS A 83 11.18 5.94 -5.28
CA LYS A 83 9.92 6.35 -5.92
C LYS A 83 8.76 5.43 -5.59
N GLU A 84 9.01 4.12 -5.50
CA GLU A 84 8.02 3.13 -5.06
C GLU A 84 7.59 3.38 -3.62
N GLN A 85 8.55 3.70 -2.74
CA GLN A 85 8.26 4.07 -1.35
C GLN A 85 7.41 5.36 -1.27
N GLU A 86 7.80 6.42 -1.99
CA GLU A 86 7.02 7.68 -2.04
C GLU A 86 5.57 7.44 -2.51
N MET A 87 5.37 6.54 -3.48
CA MET A 87 4.03 6.18 -3.97
C MET A 87 3.21 5.41 -2.92
N GLN A 88 3.84 4.50 -2.18
CA GLN A 88 3.20 3.79 -1.06
C GLN A 88 2.81 4.76 0.07
N GLU A 89 3.68 5.72 0.38
CA GLU A 89 3.41 6.77 1.37
C GLU A 89 2.23 7.66 0.94
N CYS A 90 2.19 8.08 -0.32
CA CYS A 90 1.06 8.84 -0.89
C CYS A 90 -0.25 8.04 -0.81
N THR A 91 -0.20 6.75 -1.15
CA THR A 91 -1.37 5.86 -1.05
C THR A 91 -1.87 5.76 0.40
N THR A 92 -0.95 5.66 1.35
CA THR A 92 -1.26 5.62 2.79
C THR A 92 -1.90 6.93 3.25
N GLN A 93 -1.37 8.08 2.83
CA GLN A 93 -1.96 9.39 3.13
C GLN A 93 -3.38 9.52 2.55
N ILE A 94 -3.59 9.08 1.32
CA ILE A 94 -4.92 9.08 0.68
C ILE A 94 -5.89 8.20 1.48
N GLN A 95 -5.47 7.01 1.90
CA GLN A 95 -6.31 6.12 2.72
C GLN A 95 -6.67 6.75 4.07
N HIS A 96 -5.69 7.36 4.74
CA HIS A 96 -5.93 8.09 5.98
C HIS A 96 -6.93 9.24 5.78
N LEU A 97 -6.72 10.07 4.76
CA LEU A 97 -7.63 11.19 4.45
C LEU A 97 -9.04 10.68 4.11
N LYS A 98 -9.17 9.58 3.37
CA LYS A 98 -10.47 8.96 3.08
C LYS A 98 -11.19 8.50 4.36
N GLN A 99 -10.46 7.95 5.33
CA GLN A 99 -11.04 7.56 6.63
C GLN A 99 -11.51 8.79 7.42
N VAL A 100 -10.72 9.87 7.43
CA VAL A 100 -11.10 11.13 8.09
C VAL A 100 -12.28 11.81 7.40
N GLN A 101 -12.36 11.74 6.06
CA GLN A 101 -13.40 12.40 5.27
C GLN A 101 -14.71 11.59 5.20
N GLN A 102 -14.71 10.31 5.56
CA GLN A 102 -15.93 9.52 5.81
C GLN A 102 -16.15 9.29 7.31
N PRO A 103 -16.41 10.35 8.11
CA PRO A 103 -16.84 10.16 9.48
C PRO A 103 -18.14 9.35 9.49
N SER A 104 -18.22 8.36 10.37
CA SER A 104 -19.45 7.58 10.54
C SER A 104 -20.63 8.51 10.87
N VAL A 105 -21.85 8.11 10.52
CA VAL A 105 -23.07 8.87 10.85
C VAL A 105 -23.18 9.16 12.36
N ALA A 106 -22.58 8.34 13.22
CA ALA A 106 -22.48 8.61 14.66
C ALA A 106 -21.52 9.76 14.98
N GLN A 107 -20.34 9.80 14.37
CA GLN A 107 -19.37 10.91 14.53
C GLN A 107 -19.93 12.21 13.94
N LEU A 108 -20.57 12.17 12.77
CA LEU A 108 -21.24 13.34 12.19
C LEU A 108 -22.33 13.90 13.12
N ARG A 109 -23.19 13.03 13.66
CA ARG A 109 -24.19 13.44 14.65
C ARG A 109 -23.55 14.05 15.89
N ALA A 110 -22.46 13.48 16.39
CA ALA A 110 -21.74 14.03 17.54
C ALA A 110 -21.11 15.40 17.25
N THR A 111 -20.64 15.67 16.03
CA THR A 111 -20.12 16.99 15.62
C THR A 111 -21.20 18.03 15.34
N MET A 112 -22.41 17.60 14.95
CA MET A 112 -23.54 18.49 14.68
C MET A 112 -24.34 18.87 15.93
N VAL A 113 -24.21 18.11 17.01
CA VAL A 113 -24.83 18.45 18.30
C VAL A 113 -23.82 19.28 19.09
N ASP A 114 -24.27 20.40 19.64
CA ASP A 114 -23.45 21.21 20.56
C ASP A 114 -22.78 20.33 21.62
N PRO A 115 -21.47 20.50 21.92
CA PRO A 115 -20.74 19.62 22.82
C PRO A 115 -21.38 19.48 24.22
N ALA A 116 -21.95 20.55 24.77
CA ALA A 116 -22.61 20.51 26.07
C ALA A 116 -23.94 19.77 25.98
N ILE A 117 -24.72 20.00 24.92
CA ILE A 117 -25.97 19.28 24.64
C ILE A 117 -25.72 17.79 24.41
N ASN A 118 -24.68 17.42 23.66
CA ASN A 118 -24.32 16.03 23.39
C ASN A 118 -23.95 15.30 24.69
N LEU A 119 -23.23 15.97 25.60
CA LEU A 119 -22.90 15.43 26.91
C LEU A 119 -24.15 15.13 27.74
N PHE A 120 -25.17 16.01 27.70
CA PHE A 120 -26.45 15.74 28.37
C PHE A 120 -27.18 14.54 27.75
N PHE A 121 -27.22 14.40 26.42
CA PHE A 121 -27.81 13.23 25.79
C PHE A 121 -27.12 11.92 26.18
N ILE A 122 -25.78 11.93 26.24
CA ILE A 122 -24.99 10.76 26.69
C ILE A 122 -25.34 10.41 28.14
N LYS A 123 -25.35 11.40 29.03
CA LYS A 123 -25.69 11.19 30.45
C LYS A 123 -27.12 10.68 30.63
N MET A 124 -28.10 11.30 29.99
CA MET A 124 -29.49 10.87 30.03
C MET A 124 -29.67 9.44 29.53
N LYS A 125 -28.98 9.07 28.44
CA LYS A 125 -29.04 7.71 27.90
C LYS A 125 -28.44 6.69 28.87
N ALA A 126 -27.32 7.03 29.52
CA ALA A 126 -26.69 6.17 30.52
C ALA A 126 -27.58 5.99 31.77
N GLU A 127 -28.19 7.06 32.28
CA GLU A 127 -29.14 6.99 33.40
C GLU A 127 -30.39 6.18 33.05
N LEU A 128 -30.89 6.31 31.82
CA LEU A 128 -32.04 5.53 31.36
C LEU A 128 -31.72 4.04 31.24
N GLU A 129 -30.57 3.67 30.69
CA GLU A 129 -30.18 2.25 30.63
C GLU A 129 -29.94 1.70 32.04
N GLN A 130 -29.25 2.44 32.91
CA GLN A 130 -29.02 2.02 34.29
C GLN A 130 -30.34 1.80 35.07
N THR A 131 -31.34 2.65 34.86
CA THR A 131 -32.66 2.47 35.50
C THR A 131 -33.43 1.30 34.93
N LYS A 132 -33.31 1.05 33.63
CA LYS A 132 -33.88 -0.13 32.96
C LYS A 132 -33.23 -1.43 33.47
N ASP A 133 -31.91 -1.47 33.61
CA ASP A 133 -31.19 -2.62 34.15
C ASP A 133 -31.63 -2.91 35.60
N LYS A 134 -31.74 -1.87 36.44
CA LYS A 134 -32.25 -2.02 37.82
C LYS A 134 -33.68 -2.52 37.85
N LEU A 135 -34.53 -2.06 36.94
CA LEU A 135 -35.91 -2.53 36.83
C LEU A 135 -35.97 -4.00 36.39
N GLU A 136 -35.17 -4.39 35.39
CA GLU A 136 -35.08 -5.78 34.95
C GLU A 136 -34.53 -6.67 36.06
N GLN A 137 -33.53 -6.23 36.80
CA GLN A 137 -33.01 -6.94 37.97
C GLN A 137 -34.09 -7.12 39.05
N ALA A 138 -34.77 -6.04 39.43
CA ALA A 138 -35.84 -6.11 40.44
C ALA A 138 -37.01 -7.01 39.97
N GLN A 139 -37.34 -6.98 38.67
CA GLN A 139 -38.36 -7.84 38.07
C GLN A 139 -37.92 -9.31 38.07
N ASN A 140 -36.66 -9.58 37.73
CA ASN A 140 -36.07 -10.91 37.75
C ASN A 140 -36.05 -11.47 39.17
N GLU A 141 -35.65 -10.66 40.16
CA GLU A 141 -35.71 -11.00 41.57
C GLU A 141 -37.15 -11.33 41.98
N LEU A 142 -38.13 -10.46 41.74
CA LEU A 142 -39.55 -10.74 42.03
C LEU A 142 -40.07 -12.02 41.36
N SER A 143 -39.65 -12.28 40.12
CA SER A 143 -40.00 -13.52 39.43
C SER A 143 -39.33 -14.74 40.07
N ALA A 144 -38.10 -14.60 40.57
CA ALA A 144 -37.38 -15.65 41.27
C ALA A 144 -38.00 -15.93 42.65
N TRP A 145 -38.49 -14.90 43.35
CA TRP A 145 -39.28 -15.05 44.57
C TRP A 145 -40.59 -15.81 44.33
N LYS A 146 -41.21 -15.61 43.16
CA LYS A 146 -42.45 -16.30 42.77
C LYS A 146 -42.26 -17.80 42.47
N PHE A 147 -41.02 -18.27 42.31
CA PHE A 147 -40.69 -19.67 42.00
C PHE A 147 -40.31 -20.52 43.21
N THR A 148 -40.51 -20.07 44.45
CA THR A 148 -40.49 -21.03 45.58
C THR A 148 -41.77 -21.88 45.52
N PRO A 149 -41.70 -23.18 45.16
CA PRO A 149 -42.88 -24.03 45.14
C PRO A 149 -43.17 -24.39 46.60
N ASP A 150 -44.34 -23.96 47.09
CA ASP A 150 -45.05 -24.50 48.24
C ASP A 150 -44.19 -25.01 49.41
N ARG A 151 -44.00 -24.15 50.42
CA ARG A 151 -43.98 -24.62 51.81
C ARG A 151 -44.91 -23.74 52.62
N GLY A 152 -46.15 -24.19 52.70
CA GLY A 152 -47.19 -23.57 53.51
C GLY A 152 -46.75 -23.31 54.94
N LEU A 153 -47.28 -22.22 55.50
CA LEU A 153 -47.76 -22.13 56.87
C LEU A 153 -48.60 -20.85 56.98
N ARG A 154 -49.90 -21.11 57.11
CA ARG A 154 -50.94 -20.33 57.79
C ARG A 154 -51.23 -18.90 57.30
N ALA A 155 -52.44 -18.82 56.76
CA ALA A 155 -53.34 -17.71 56.94
C ALA A 155 -53.44 -17.25 58.41
N SER A 156 -53.79 -15.98 58.56
CA SER A 156 -53.98 -15.19 59.78
C SER A 156 -52.75 -14.40 60.18
N ASP A 157 -52.98 -13.10 60.31
CA ASP A 157 -52.15 -12.10 60.98
C ASP A 157 -51.08 -11.46 60.10
N TYR A 158 -51.51 -10.65 59.12
CA TYR A 158 -50.85 -9.36 58.92
C TYR A 158 -51.88 -8.30 58.55
N SER A 159 -51.87 -7.25 59.37
CA SER A 159 -52.74 -6.08 59.38
C SER A 159 -52.74 -5.35 58.05
N GLU A 160 -53.91 -4.87 57.64
CA GLU A 160 -54.03 -3.72 56.75
C GLU A 160 -53.25 -2.57 57.39
N ASP A 161 -52.17 -2.15 56.72
CA ASP A 161 -51.81 -0.74 56.51
C ASP A 161 -50.48 -0.66 55.76
N VAL A 162 -50.38 0.35 54.90
CA VAL A 162 -49.22 0.76 54.08
C VAL A 162 -49.06 0.05 52.72
N ALA A 163 -49.71 0.62 51.69
CA ALA A 163 -49.06 0.92 50.39
C ALA A 163 -49.93 1.81 49.47
N THR A 164 -50.56 2.87 49.99
CA THR A 164 -51.06 3.99 49.17
C THR A 164 -49.97 5.05 49.03
N SER A 165 -48.89 4.71 48.35
CA SER A 165 -47.76 5.60 48.03
C SER A 165 -46.69 4.69 47.40
N ALA A 166 -46.49 4.61 46.09
CA ALA A 166 -46.22 5.70 45.19
C ALA A 166 -46.46 5.26 43.74
N SER A 167 -47.67 5.41 43.23
CA SER A 167 -47.92 5.46 41.79
C SER A 167 -48.02 6.92 41.34
N VAL A 168 -46.95 7.70 41.57
CA VAL A 168 -46.81 9.05 40.99
C VAL A 168 -46.15 8.87 39.60
N PRO A 169 -46.66 9.54 38.55
CA PRO A 169 -46.93 8.87 37.30
C PRO A 169 -45.84 9.09 36.26
N ILE A 170 -45.02 8.06 36.02
CA ILE A 170 -44.13 7.96 34.84
C ILE A 170 -44.93 8.19 33.53
N SER A 171 -46.22 7.85 33.54
CA SER A 171 -47.13 8.09 32.41
C SER A 171 -47.40 9.58 32.14
N ARG A 172 -47.29 10.50 33.11
CA ARG A 172 -47.49 11.94 32.84
C ARG A 172 -46.23 12.59 32.29
N THR A 173 -45.04 12.20 32.78
CA THR A 173 -43.76 12.70 32.25
C THR A 173 -43.49 12.18 30.83
N LEU A 174 -43.77 10.91 30.53
CA LEU A 174 -43.67 10.37 29.17
C LEU A 174 -44.66 11.01 28.19
N ARG A 175 -45.92 11.23 28.60
CA ARG A 175 -46.89 11.94 27.75
C ARG A 175 -46.50 13.41 27.51
N ASN A 176 -45.89 14.06 28.49
CA ASN A 176 -45.40 15.42 28.34
C ASN A 176 -44.16 15.49 27.43
N LEU A 177 -43.24 14.52 27.52
CA LEU A 177 -42.10 14.41 26.60
C LEU A 177 -42.55 14.09 25.17
N GLN A 178 -43.52 13.20 25.00
CA GLN A 178 -44.07 12.86 23.67
C GLN A 178 -44.85 14.05 23.08
N LYS A 179 -45.58 14.81 23.89
CA LYS A 179 -46.18 16.09 23.47
C LYS A 179 -45.13 17.14 23.11
N TRP A 180 -44.04 17.25 23.88
CA TRP A 180 -42.95 18.18 23.60
C TRP A 180 -42.20 17.81 22.32
N PHE A 181 -41.96 16.52 22.07
CA PHE A 181 -41.36 16.02 20.83
C PHE A 181 -42.29 16.25 19.61
N CYS A 182 -43.60 16.04 19.76
CA CYS A 182 -44.58 16.37 18.72
C CYS A 182 -44.65 17.88 18.45
N LEU A 183 -44.64 18.72 19.49
CA LEU A 183 -44.60 20.18 19.30
C LEU A 183 -43.32 20.64 18.61
N LYS A 184 -42.15 20.09 18.97
CA LYS A 184 -40.88 20.42 18.28
C LYS A 184 -40.85 19.93 16.84
N LYS A 185 -41.44 18.75 16.55
CA LYS A 185 -41.55 18.24 15.17
C LYS A 185 -42.46 19.13 14.32
N ILE A 186 -43.61 19.55 14.86
CA ILE A 186 -44.53 20.47 14.19
C ILE A 186 -43.90 21.86 14.00
N GLN A 187 -43.11 22.35 14.96
CA GLN A 187 -42.41 23.63 14.83
C GLN A 187 -41.31 23.57 13.76
N GLY A 188 -40.54 22.47 13.70
CA GLY A 188 -39.54 22.25 12.64
C GLY A 188 -40.18 22.08 11.27
N GLU A 189 -41.32 21.38 11.16
CA GLU A 189 -42.05 21.27 9.89
C GLU A 189 -42.64 22.61 9.43
N LYS A 190 -43.06 23.50 10.34
CA LYS A 190 -43.49 24.88 10.02
C LYS A 190 -42.35 25.76 9.56
N GLU A 191 -41.16 25.64 10.15
CA GLU A 191 -39.97 26.39 9.71
C GLU A 191 -39.46 25.91 8.35
N VAL A 192 -39.52 24.60 8.07
CA VAL A 192 -39.17 24.03 6.76
C VAL A 192 -40.20 24.40 5.69
N LEU A 193 -41.50 24.44 6.03
CA LEU A 193 -42.55 24.92 5.12
C LEU A 193 -42.46 26.44 4.88
N SER A 194 -42.13 27.24 5.91
CA SER A 194 -41.89 28.68 5.77
C SER A 194 -40.65 28.98 4.91
N MET A 195 -39.57 28.20 5.07
CA MET A 195 -38.40 28.34 4.20
C MET A 195 -38.67 27.86 2.77
N ALA A 196 -39.45 26.79 2.58
CA ALA A 196 -39.87 26.35 1.25
C ALA A 196 -40.77 27.38 0.54
N GLN A 197 -41.60 28.14 1.27
CA GLN A 197 -42.40 29.24 0.72
C GLN A 197 -41.58 30.50 0.42
N CYS A 198 -40.56 30.83 1.24
CA CYS A 198 -39.62 31.92 0.93
C CYS A 198 -38.75 31.62 -0.31
N VAL A 199 -38.30 30.37 -0.48
CA VAL A 199 -37.51 29.95 -1.66
C VAL A 199 -38.40 29.85 -2.91
N GLY A 200 -39.67 29.47 -2.78
CA GLY A 200 -40.64 29.43 -3.87
C GLY A 200 -41.02 30.81 -4.42
N ASN A 201 -41.15 31.84 -3.56
CA ASN A 201 -41.49 33.19 -3.99
C ASN A 201 -40.30 33.93 -4.64
N HIS A 202 -39.07 33.64 -4.23
CA HIS A 202 -37.87 34.23 -4.87
C HIS A 202 -37.62 33.71 -6.30
N PHE A 203 -38.13 32.52 -6.66
CA PHE A 203 -37.92 31.92 -7.98
C PHE A 203 -38.97 32.33 -9.03
N VAL A 204 -40.05 33.01 -8.62
CA VAL A 204 -41.09 33.53 -9.52
C VAL A 204 -40.82 35.00 -9.90
N GLU A 205 -40.13 35.77 -9.03
CA GLU A 205 -39.81 37.19 -9.27
C GLU A 205 -38.60 37.41 -10.21
N GLU A 206 -37.80 36.38 -10.49
CA GLU A 206 -36.67 36.42 -11.43
C GLU A 206 -37.03 36.01 -12.87
N ARG A 207 -38.32 35.76 -13.18
CA ARG A 207 -38.76 35.23 -14.48
C ARG A 207 -39.91 36.00 -15.15
N THR A 208 -39.98 37.31 -14.92
CA THR A 208 -40.80 38.28 -15.70
C THR A 208 -39.99 39.51 -16.03
#